data_AF-A0A7Y2TR19-F1
#
_entry.id   AF-A0A7Y2TR19-F1
#
_cell.length_a   1.000
_cell.length_b   1.000
_cell.length_c   1.000
_cell.angle_alpha   90.00
_cell.angle_beta   90.00
_cell.angle_gamma   90.00
#
_symmetry.space_group_name_H-M   'P 1'
#
loop_
_entity.id
_entity.type
_entity.pdbx_description
1 polymer ?
#
loop_
_entity_poly.entity_id
_entity_poly.type
_entity_poly.pdbx_seq_one_letter_code
_entity_poly.pdbx_strand_id
1 'polypeptide(L)'
;IQWLMWQKAAFGPMLGLALHYLKFNPGRSTYSEERFRKETHRLYGVLDKQLCNRDFLIGEHYTVADIATWPWVARHEFQTVDLNDYPCVMDWYLRIARRSAVQAGWSVPMPDKVPMPAGFKL
;
A
#
# COMPACT_ATOMS: atom_id res chain seq x y z
N ILE A 1 -4.58 -15.24 -10.28
CA ILE A 1 -5.80 -14.79 -9.53
C ILE A 1 -5.58 -14.64 -8.02
N GLN A 2 -4.73 -15.49 -7.39
CA GLN A 2 -4.47 -15.49 -5.94
C GLN A 2 -4.22 -14.10 -5.33
N TRP A 3 -3.25 -13.34 -5.85
CA TRP A 3 -2.89 -12.03 -5.29
C TRP A 3 -3.97 -10.96 -5.44
N LEU A 4 -4.72 -10.98 -6.53
CA LEU A 4 -5.88 -10.11 -6.71
C LEU A 4 -6.98 -10.43 -5.69
N MET A 5 -7.23 -11.72 -5.44
CA MET A 5 -8.21 -12.14 -4.43
C MET A 5 -7.74 -11.85 -3.01
N TRP A 6 -6.45 -12.00 -2.72
CA TRP A 6 -5.86 -11.59 -1.45
C TRP A 6 -6.00 -10.07 -1.23
N GLN A 7 -5.76 -9.25 -2.27
CA GLN A 7 -5.98 -7.81 -2.20
C GLN A 7 -7.44 -7.51 -1.85
N LYS A 8 -8.40 -8.13 -2.55
CA LYS A 8 -9.83 -7.91 -2.33
C LYS A 8 -10.31 -8.38 -0.96
N ALA A 9 -9.83 -9.54 -0.49
CA ALA A 9 -10.37 -10.20 0.70
C ALA A 9 -9.67 -9.78 2.01
N ALA A 10 -8.40 -9.38 1.94
CA ALA A 10 -7.60 -9.07 3.12
C ALA A 10 -7.02 -7.66 3.06
N PHE A 11 -6.17 -7.36 2.08
CA PHE A 11 -5.41 -6.11 2.05
C PHE A 11 -6.35 -4.88 2.04
N GLY A 12 -7.18 -4.73 1.01
CA GLY A 12 -8.09 -3.57 0.90
C GLY A 12 -8.99 -3.38 2.14
N PRO A 13 -9.80 -4.38 2.54
CA PRO A 13 -10.71 -4.23 3.66
C PRO A 13 -10.03 -3.88 5.00
N MET A 14 -8.89 -4.51 5.30
CA MET A 14 -8.19 -4.27 6.57
C MET A 14 -7.53 -2.89 6.59
N LEU A 15 -6.93 -2.45 5.48
CA LEU A 15 -6.37 -1.11 5.39
C LEU A 15 -7.46 -0.03 5.39
N GLY A 16 -8.67 -0.32 4.89
CA GLY A 16 -9.83 0.56 5.04
C GLY A 16 -10.24 0.78 6.50
N LEU A 17 -10.22 -0.28 7.31
CA LEU A 17 -10.47 -0.20 8.76
C LEU A 17 -9.32 0.53 9.47
N ALA A 18 -8.07 0.31 9.06
CA ALA A 18 -6.93 1.07 9.56
C ALA A 18 -7.08 2.57 9.29
N LEU A 19 -7.48 2.98 8.08
CA LEU A 19 -7.76 4.39 7.79
C LEU A 19 -8.85 4.95 8.69
N HIS A 20 -9.94 4.21 8.88
CA HIS A 20 -11.06 4.66 9.72
C HIS A 20 -10.63 4.94 11.16
N TYR A 21 -9.93 4.00 11.80
CA TYR A 21 -9.57 4.11 13.22
C TYR A 21 -8.28 4.89 13.47
N LEU A 22 -7.26 4.78 12.60
CA LEU A 22 -5.95 5.39 12.83
C LEU A 22 -5.88 6.84 12.31
N LYS A 23 -6.55 7.15 11.19
CA LYS A 23 -6.48 8.48 10.56
C LYS A 23 -7.70 9.34 10.86
N PHE A 24 -8.90 8.81 10.68
CA PHE A 24 -10.13 9.62 10.71
C PHE A 24 -10.82 9.65 12.08
N ASN A 25 -10.68 8.60 12.88
CA ASN A 25 -11.30 8.49 14.20
C ASN A 25 -10.33 8.06 15.32
N PRO A 26 -9.13 8.66 15.42
CA PRO A 26 -8.19 8.32 16.48
C PRO A 26 -8.76 8.66 17.86
N GLY A 27 -8.40 7.87 18.87
CA GLY A 27 -8.85 8.01 20.25
C GLY A 27 -10.26 7.49 20.52
N ARG A 28 -10.97 6.97 19.51
CA ARG A 28 -12.34 6.44 19.69
C ARG A 28 -12.37 5.03 20.26
N SER A 29 -11.34 4.22 19.98
CA SER A 29 -11.24 2.85 20.46
C SER A 29 -9.78 2.40 20.41
N THR A 30 -9.13 2.39 21.58
CA THR A 30 -7.75 1.90 21.73
C THR A 30 -7.61 0.47 21.22
N TYR A 31 -8.57 -0.42 21.52
CA TYR A 31 -8.59 -1.79 21.03
C TYR A 31 -8.62 -1.87 19.49
N SER A 32 -9.48 -1.07 18.85
CA SER A 32 -9.61 -1.09 17.38
C SER A 32 -8.34 -0.57 16.72
N GLU A 33 -7.77 0.50 17.24
CA GLU A 33 -6.52 1.08 16.75
C GLU A 33 -5.37 0.06 16.84
N GLU A 34 -5.17 -0.55 18.01
CA GLU A 34 -4.12 -1.57 18.19
C GLU A 34 -4.32 -2.76 17.25
N ARG A 35 -5.56 -3.27 17.14
CA ARG A 35 -5.90 -4.40 16.28
C ARG A 35 -5.59 -4.10 14.81
N PHE A 36 -6.06 -2.98 14.28
CA PHE A 36 -5.89 -2.67 12.86
C PHE A 36 -4.49 -2.17 12.52
N ARG A 37 -3.77 -1.55 13.47
CA ARG A 37 -2.33 -1.29 13.33
C ARG A 37 -1.57 -2.61 13.19
N LYS A 38 -1.77 -3.55 14.11
CA LYS A 38 -1.10 -4.86 14.07
C LYS A 38 -1.41 -5.63 12.78
N GLU A 39 -2.67 -5.67 12.37
CA GLU A 39 -3.06 -6.38 11.14
C GLU A 39 -2.49 -5.70 9.88
N THR A 40 -2.45 -4.36 9.85
CA THR A 40 -1.81 -3.62 8.74
C THR A 40 -0.34 -4.00 8.62
N HIS A 41 0.43 -3.93 9.71
CA HIS A 41 1.84 -4.30 9.68
C HIS A 41 2.07 -5.78 9.31
N ARG A 42 1.18 -6.68 9.74
CA ARG A 42 1.22 -8.09 9.32
C ARG A 42 1.03 -8.24 7.81
N LEU A 43 0.05 -7.53 7.24
CA LEU A 43 -0.24 -7.57 5.81
C LEU A 43 0.87 -6.95 4.96
N TYR A 44 1.46 -5.84 5.42
CA TYR A 44 2.68 -5.29 4.83
C TYR A 44 3.84 -6.28 4.87
N GLY A 45 4.02 -7.00 5.98
CA GLY A 45 5.04 -8.05 6.07
C GLY A 45 4.79 -9.24 5.12
N VAL A 46 3.53 -9.58 4.83
CA VAL A 46 3.20 -10.58 3.79
C VAL A 46 3.54 -10.04 2.40
N LEU A 47 3.18 -8.78 2.12
CA LEU A 47 3.44 -8.13 0.85
C LEU A 47 4.95 -8.01 0.58
N ASP A 48 5.72 -7.59 1.59
CA ASP A 48 7.17 -7.44 1.52
C ASP A 48 7.83 -8.78 1.17
N LYS A 49 7.52 -9.83 1.94
CA LYS A 49 8.02 -11.19 1.67
C LYS A 49 7.67 -11.70 0.28
N GLN A 50 6.47 -11.37 -0.23
CA GLN A 50 6.08 -11.77 -1.58
C GLN A 50 6.92 -11.05 -2.63
N LEU A 51 7.21 -9.76 -2.42
CA LEU A 51 7.92 -8.91 -3.37
C LEU A 51 9.44 -9.09 -3.30
N CYS A 52 9.98 -9.66 -2.23
CA CYS A 52 11.41 -9.90 -2.16
C CYS A 52 11.87 -10.82 -3.29
N ASN A 53 12.89 -10.37 -4.02
CA ASN A 53 13.42 -10.97 -5.25
C ASN A 53 12.40 -11.06 -6.41
N ARG A 54 11.41 -10.16 -6.44
CA ARG A 54 10.45 -10.04 -7.55
C ARG A 54 10.28 -8.59 -7.96
N ASP A 55 10.00 -8.36 -9.24
CA ASP A 55 9.73 -7.01 -9.69
C ASP A 55 8.29 -6.56 -9.38
N PHE A 56 7.36 -7.51 -9.39
CA PHE A 56 5.93 -7.32 -9.18
C PHE A 56 5.34 -8.48 -8.38
N LEU A 57 4.07 -8.36 -8.00
CA LEU A 57 3.36 -9.40 -7.25
C LEU A 57 3.38 -10.77 -7.94
N ILE A 58 3.46 -10.79 -9.27
CA ILE A 58 3.51 -12.00 -10.10
C ILE A 58 4.82 -12.02 -10.90
N GLY A 59 5.94 -12.16 -10.19
CA GLY A 59 7.27 -12.33 -10.80
C GLY A 59 7.74 -11.06 -11.48
N GLU A 60 8.05 -11.14 -12.77
CA GLU A 60 8.58 -10.02 -13.58
C GLU A 60 7.48 -9.21 -14.30
N HIS A 61 6.21 -9.62 -14.19
CA HIS A 61 5.12 -9.02 -14.94
C HIS A 61 4.28 -8.07 -14.09
N TYR A 62 4.10 -6.84 -14.57
CA TYR A 62 3.15 -5.89 -14.01
C TYR A 62 1.73 -6.31 -14.36
N THR A 63 0.88 -6.54 -13.36
CA THR A 63 -0.47 -7.08 -13.57
C THR A 63 -1.55 -6.28 -12.86
N VAL A 64 -2.81 -6.67 -13.08
CA VAL A 64 -3.97 -6.13 -12.35
C VAL A 64 -3.86 -6.31 -10.84
N ALA A 65 -3.09 -7.29 -10.34
CA ALA A 65 -2.87 -7.44 -8.92
C ALA A 65 -2.05 -6.27 -8.34
N ASP A 66 -1.04 -5.80 -9.08
CA ASP A 66 -0.23 -4.64 -8.71
C ASP A 66 -1.08 -3.36 -8.79
N ILE A 67 -1.84 -3.19 -9.88
CA ILE A 67 -2.76 -2.06 -10.07
C ILE A 67 -3.78 -1.97 -8.93
N ALA A 68 -4.32 -3.10 -8.47
CA ALA A 68 -5.29 -3.13 -7.38
C ALA A 68 -4.68 -2.88 -6.00
N THR A 69 -3.40 -3.25 -5.80
CA THR A 69 -2.73 -3.18 -4.48
C THR A 69 -2.02 -1.86 -4.27
N TRP A 70 -1.34 -1.34 -5.29
CA TRP A 70 -0.47 -0.17 -5.17
C TRP A 70 -1.17 1.10 -4.66
N PRO A 71 -2.40 1.44 -5.08
CA PRO A 71 -3.09 2.62 -4.55
C PRO A 71 -3.39 2.55 -3.05
N TRP A 72 -3.51 1.35 -2.48
CA TRP A 72 -3.65 1.18 -1.03
C TRP A 72 -2.33 1.46 -0.32
N VAL A 73 -1.21 0.99 -0.88
CA VAL A 73 0.13 1.26 -0.34
C VAL A 73 0.50 2.74 -0.46
N ALA A 74 0.03 3.44 -1.50
CA ALA A 74 0.19 4.88 -1.66
C ALA A 74 -0.44 5.71 -0.52
N ARG A 75 -1.22 5.10 0.37
CA ARG A 75 -1.76 5.75 1.58
C ARG A 75 -1.08 5.29 2.86
N HIS A 76 0.14 4.75 2.78
CA HIS A 76 0.90 4.20 3.91
C HIS A 76 0.99 5.15 5.12
N GLU A 77 1.17 6.46 4.91
CA GLU A 77 1.23 7.43 6.01
C GLU A 77 -0.07 7.49 6.81
N PHE A 78 -1.22 7.39 6.15
CA PHE A 78 -2.53 7.39 6.83
C PHE A 78 -2.77 6.08 7.58
N GLN A 79 -2.05 5.03 7.21
CA GLN A 79 -2.08 3.73 7.87
C GLN A 79 -0.98 3.65 8.95
N THR A 80 -0.26 4.76 9.20
CA THR A 80 0.87 4.86 10.14
C THR A 80 2.00 3.86 9.84
N VAL A 81 2.24 3.62 8.55
CA VAL A 81 3.28 2.72 8.06
C VAL A 81 4.45 3.53 7.49
N ASP A 82 5.65 3.27 8.00
CA ASP A 82 6.91 3.68 7.37
C ASP A 82 7.32 2.60 6.36
N LEU A 83 7.49 2.97 5.09
CA LEU A 83 7.90 2.03 4.06
C LEU A 83 9.38 1.63 4.18
N ASN A 84 10.20 2.35 4.96
CA ASN A 84 11.57 1.94 5.25
C ASN A 84 11.65 0.61 6.01
N ASP A 85 10.58 0.24 6.73
CA ASP A 85 10.47 -1.06 7.41
C ASP A 85 10.20 -2.23 6.43
N TYR A 86 9.89 -1.92 5.16
CA TYR A 86 9.46 -2.87 4.13
C TYR A 86 10.22 -2.63 2.82
N PRO A 87 11.52 -2.97 2.74
CA PRO A 87 12.38 -2.58 1.62
C PRO A 87 11.91 -3.15 0.27
N CYS A 88 11.39 -4.38 0.24
CA CYS A 88 10.89 -4.99 -0.98
C CYS A 88 9.58 -4.30 -1.44
N VAL A 89 8.74 -3.86 -0.50
CA VAL A 89 7.59 -3.00 -0.82
C VAL A 89 8.03 -1.62 -1.30
N MET A 90 9.03 -1.01 -0.65
CA MET A 90 9.56 0.30 -1.04
C MET A 90 10.05 0.28 -2.50
N ASP A 91 10.89 -0.69 -2.87
CA ASP A 91 11.42 -0.80 -4.23
C ASP A 91 10.32 -0.99 -5.27
N TRP A 92 9.37 -1.89 -4.99
CA TRP A 92 8.18 -2.10 -5.82
C TRP A 92 7.32 -0.83 -5.94
N TYR A 93 7.13 -0.11 -4.83
CA TYR A 93 6.36 1.12 -4.79
C TYR A 93 6.96 2.19 -5.70
N LEU A 94 8.26 2.45 -5.55
CA LEU A 94 9.00 3.44 -6.33
C LEU A 94 9.05 3.07 -7.82
N ARG A 95 9.23 1.79 -8.14
CA ARG A 95 9.19 1.29 -9.53
C ARG A 95 7.85 1.61 -10.20
N ILE A 96 6.73 1.39 -9.50
CA ILE A 96 5.40 1.67 -10.04
C ILE A 96 5.08 3.17 -10.05
N ALA A 97 5.49 3.93 -9.03
CA ALA A 97 5.29 5.39 -8.95
C ALA A 97 5.89 6.13 -10.15
N ARG A 98 7.03 5.66 -10.68
CA ARG A 98 7.71 6.25 -11.84
C ARG A 98 7.01 6.01 -13.18
N ARG A 99 5.98 5.16 -13.23
CA ARG A 99 5.25 4.88 -14.48
C ARG A 99 4.37 6.08 -14.83
N SER A 100 4.51 6.60 -16.06
CA SER A 100 3.71 7.72 -16.55
C SER A 100 2.20 7.48 -16.45
N ALA A 101 1.74 6.25 -16.73
CA ALA A 101 0.34 5.88 -16.60
C ALA A 101 -0.19 5.91 -15.15
N VAL A 102 0.66 5.61 -14.17
CA VAL A 102 0.29 5.68 -12.75
C VAL A 102 0.16 7.13 -12.31
N GLN A 103 1.10 7.99 -12.72
CA GLN A 103 1.03 9.43 -12.44
C GLN A 103 -0.20 10.06 -13.09
N ALA A 104 -0.46 9.73 -14.36
CA ALA A 104 -1.66 10.20 -15.07
C ALA A 104 -2.94 9.73 -14.38
N GLY A 105 -3.03 8.45 -14.01
CA GLY A 105 -4.18 7.91 -13.30
C GLY A 105 -4.39 8.53 -11.92
N TRP A 106 -3.32 8.82 -11.18
CA TRP A 106 -3.39 9.47 -9.86
C TRP A 106 -3.92 10.90 -9.93
N SER A 107 -3.66 11.60 -11.04
CA SER A 107 -4.10 12.99 -11.26
C SER A 107 -5.58 13.15 -11.62
N VAL A 108 -6.37 12.08 -11.54
CA VAL A 108 -7.80 12.03 -11.88
C VAL A 108 -8.59 11.49 -10.68
N PRO A 109 -9.75 12.07 -10.32
CA PRO A 109 -10.48 13.14 -11.01
C PRO A 109 -9.95 14.54 -10.74
N MET A 110 -9.13 14.72 -9.70
CA MET A 110 -8.52 16.00 -9.34
C MET A 110 -7.01 15.90 -9.50
N PRO A 111 -6.34 16.91 -10.09
CA PRO A 111 -4.90 16.92 -10.20
C PRO A 111 -4.22 16.78 -8.84
N ASP A 112 -3.41 15.74 -8.68
CA ASP A 112 -2.62 15.47 -7.49
C ASP A 112 -1.31 14.79 -7.90
N LYS A 113 -0.31 14.82 -7.02
CA LYS A 113 0.95 14.12 -7.20
C LYS A 113 0.93 12.80 -6.44
N VAL A 114 1.56 11.79 -7.02
CA VAL A 114 1.78 10.52 -6.34
C VAL A 114 2.55 10.79 -5.03
N PRO A 115 2.06 10.31 -3.88
CA PRO A 115 2.73 10.50 -2.60
C PRO A 115 4.06 9.74 -2.62
N MET A 116 5.14 10.44 -2.28
CA MET A 116 6.47 9.84 -2.23
C MET A 116 6.88 9.56 -0.79
N PRO A 117 7.49 8.40 -0.49
CA PRO A 117 7.98 8.11 0.85
C PRO A 117 9.08 9.09 1.25
N ALA A 118 9.27 9.29 2.56
CA ALA A 118 10.24 10.26 3.08
C ALA A 118 11.65 10.03 2.48
N GLY A 119 12.27 11.10 1.99
CA GLY A 119 13.60 11.05 1.37
C GLY A 119 13.60 10.75 -0.14
N PHE A 120 12.46 10.43 -0.74
CA PHE A 120 12.36 10.15 -2.19
C PHE A 120 11.67 11.30 -2.94
N LYS A 121 12.10 11.50 -4.18
CA LYS A 121 11.47 12.41 -5.14
C LYS A 121 11.14 11.66 -6.41
N LEU A 122 10.06 12.09 -7.07
CA LEU A 122 9.59 11.57 -8.33
C LEU A 122 10.48 12.02 -9.49
#